data_AF-A0A6G0VTD7-F1
#
_entry.id   AF-A0A6G0VTD7-F1
#
_cell.length_a   1.000
_cell.length_b   1.000
_cell.length_c   1.000
_cell.angle_alpha   90.00
_cell.angle_beta   90.00
_cell.angle_gamma   90.00
#
_symmetry.space_group_name_H-M   'P 1'
#
loop_
_entity.id
_entity.type
_entity.pdbx_description
1 polymer ?
#
loop_
_entity_poly.entity_id
_entity_poly.type
_entity_poly.pdbx_seq_one_letter_code
_entity_poly.pdbx_strand_id
1 'polypeptide(L)' 'MYVLLTYRLHSLGKYSLAESGFIYSGKKDIVECFCCSLILHHWEKEDNPWIEHSRWNPKCVF' A
#
# COMPACT_ATOMS: atom_id res chain seq x y z
N MET A 1 1.56 -9.01 15.91
CA MET A 1 2.54 -8.07 16.49
C MET A 1 3.87 -7.99 15.72
N TYR A 2 4.13 -8.83 14.71
CA TYR A 2 5.42 -8.87 13.99
C TYR A 2 5.46 -8.10 12.66
N VAL A 3 4.29 -7.73 12.10
CA VAL A 3 4.27 -6.88 10.90
C VAL A 3 4.71 -5.44 11.26
N LEU A 4 4.47 -5.00 12.52
CA LEU A 4 4.82 -3.71 13.15
C LEU A 4 6.28 -3.25 13.07
N LEU A 5 7.21 -4.08 12.59
CA LEU A 5 8.63 -3.81 12.71
C LEU A 5 9.35 -3.61 11.37
N THR A 6 8.81 -4.07 10.23
CA THR A 6 9.44 -3.82 8.92
C THR A 6 8.98 -2.50 8.28
N TYR A 7 7.78 -2.01 8.60
CA TYR A 7 7.30 -0.69 8.13
C TYR A 7 7.74 0.50 8.99
N ARG A 8 8.39 0.28 10.14
CA ARG A 8 8.99 1.39 10.91
C ARG A 8 10.11 2.12 10.16
N LEU A 9 10.67 1.56 9.10
CA LEU A 9 11.63 2.26 8.23
C LEU A 9 10.96 3.02 7.06
N HIS A 10 9.68 2.77 6.75
CA HIS A 10 8.90 3.57 5.77
C HIS A 10 8.11 4.73 6.41
N SER A 11 8.21 4.91 7.72
CA SER A 11 7.50 5.95 8.49
C SER A 11 8.18 7.34 8.45
N LEU A 12 8.76 7.73 7.31
CA LEU A 12 9.16 9.13 7.04
C LEU A 12 8.59 9.65 5.71
N GLY A 13 7.68 8.89 5.06
CA GLY A 13 6.83 9.38 3.98
C GLY A 13 5.50 9.85 4.55
N LYS A 14 4.97 10.98 4.04
CA LYS A 14 3.71 11.62 4.49
C LYS A 14 2.46 10.71 4.47
N TYR A 15 2.49 9.56 3.80
CA TYR A 15 1.31 8.72 3.53
C TYR A 15 1.62 7.24 3.72
N SER A 16 0.69 6.50 4.31
CA SER A 16 0.79 5.05 4.50
C SER A 16 -0.07 4.25 3.50
N LEU A 17 0.32 2.99 3.26
CA LEU A 17 -0.44 2.04 2.43
C LEU A 17 -1.89 1.84 2.94
N ALA A 18 -2.05 1.80 4.26
CA ALA A 18 -3.37 1.61 4.89
C ALA A 18 -4.30 2.79 4.62
N GLU A 19 -3.78 4.02 4.64
CA GLU A 19 -4.56 5.21 4.34
C GLU A 19 -5.03 5.23 2.88
N SER A 20 -4.24 4.69 1.94
CA SER A 20 -4.62 4.58 0.52
C SER A 20 -5.44 3.33 0.19
N GLY A 21 -6.03 2.69 1.20
CA GLY A 21 -7.03 1.63 1.03
C GLY A 21 -6.44 0.24 0.87
N PHE A 22 -5.14 0.07 1.11
CA PHE A 22 -4.48 -1.22 1.00
C PHE A 22 -4.46 -1.99 2.33
N ILE A 23 -4.78 -3.28 2.25
CA ILE A 23 -4.66 -4.25 3.34
C ILE A 23 -3.49 -5.17 3.04
N TYR A 24 -2.65 -5.43 4.05
CA TYR A 24 -1.54 -6.37 3.91
C TYR A 24 -2.05 -7.80 3.76
N SER A 25 -1.59 -8.49 2.72
CA SER A 25 -2.00 -9.87 2.39
C SER A 25 -1.43 -10.94 3.34
N GLY A 26 -0.52 -10.57 4.25
CA GLY A 26 0.20 -11.52 5.08
C GLY A 26 1.50 -12.05 4.46
N LYS A 27 1.82 -11.66 3.21
CA LYS A 27 3.01 -12.13 2.48
C LYS A 27 3.86 -11.00 1.91
N LYS A 28 5.15 -10.97 2.27
CA LYS A 28 6.17 -10.02 1.78
C LYS A 28 5.72 -8.55 1.93
N ASP A 29 5.64 -7.82 0.82
CA ASP A 29 5.18 -6.44 0.67
C ASP A 29 3.88 -6.37 -0.15
N ILE A 30 3.22 -7.51 -0.35
CA ILE A 30 2.01 -7.61 -1.17
C ILE A 30 0.84 -7.06 -0.37
N VAL A 31 0.12 -6.12 -0.98
CA VAL A 31 -1.09 -5.53 -0.43
C VAL A 31 -2.24 -5.60 -1.43
N GLU A 32 -3.47 -5.61 -0.93
CA GLU A 32 -4.69 -5.64 -1.73
C GLU A 32 -5.62 -4.51 -1.31
N CYS A 33 -6.19 -3.79 -2.28
CA CYS A 33 -7.17 -2.77 -1.99
C CYS A 33 -8.48 -3.40 -1.52
N PHE A 34 -9.00 -2.94 -0.38
CA PHE A 34 -10.27 -3.46 0.15
C PHE A 34 -11.49 -3.11 -0.73
N CYS A 35 -11.38 -2.05 -1.54
CA CYS A 35 -12.49 -1.53 -2.33
C CYS A 35 -12.54 -2.12 -3.74
N CYS A 36 -11.39 -2.18 -4.42
CA CYS A 36 -11.32 -2.59 -5.82
C CYS A 36 -10.52 -3.88 -6.08
N SER A 37 -10.02 -4.53 -5.02
CA SER A 37 -9.18 -5.74 -5.10
C SER A 37 -7.92 -5.59 -5.98
N LEU A 38 -7.47 -4.35 -6.21
CA LEU A 38 -6.17 -4.10 -6.82
C LEU A 38 -5.07 -4.64 -5.90
N ILE A 39 -4.25 -5.54 -6.43
CA ILE A 39 -3.09 -6.10 -5.71
C ILE A 39 -1.82 -5.41 -6.22
N LEU A 40 -1.03 -4.87 -5.30
CA LEU A 40 0.27 -4.26 -5.60
C LEU A 40 1.38 -4.87 -4.73
N HIS A 41 2.58 -4.89 -5.28
CA HIS A 41 3.80 -5.43 -4.67
C HIS A 41 5.03 -4.81 -5.32
N HIS A 42 6.22 -5.13 -4.80
CA HIS A 42 7.50 -4.50 -5.15
C HIS A 42 7.53 -2.99 -4.88
N TRP A 43 7.09 -2.59 -3.68
CA TRP A 43 7.07 -1.19 -3.27
C TRP A 43 8.48 -0.63 -3.07
N GLU A 44 8.76 0.50 -3.71
CA GLU A 44 9.98 1.28 -3.52
C GLU A 44 9.76 2.40 -2.50
N LYS A 45 10.86 3.00 -2.03
CA LYS A 45 10.81 4.03 -0.97
C LYS A 45 10.20 5.34 -1.45
N GLU A 46 10.33 5.59 -2.74
CA GLU A 46 9.89 6.79 -3.41
C GLU A 46 8.42 6.69 -3.89
N ASP A 47 7.82 5.51 -3.80
CA ASP A 47 6.44 5.29 -4.22
C ASP A 47 5.44 6.01 -3.32
N ASN A 48 4.46 6.64 -3.94
CA ASN A 48 3.30 7.20 -3.25
C ASN A 48 2.11 6.26 -3.42
N PRO A 49 1.61 5.65 -2.32
CA PRO A 49 0.52 4.68 -2.39
C PRO A 49 -0.74 5.17 -3.11
N TRP A 50 -1.10 6.44 -2.96
CA TRP A 50 -2.26 7.04 -3.62
C TRP A 50 -2.07 7.17 -5.13
N ILE A 51 -0.85 7.56 -5.54
CA ILE A 51 -0.51 7.71 -6.95
C ILE A 51 -0.46 6.34 -7.61
N GLU A 52 0.17 5.35 -6.98
CA GLU A 52 0.23 4.00 -7.52
C GLU A 52 -1.17 3.37 -7.61
N HIS A 53 -1.99 3.50 -6.57
CA HIS A 53 -3.38 3.02 -6.62
C HIS A 53 -4.14 3.66 -7.80
N SER A 54 -4.13 4.99 -7.90
CA SER A 54 -4.80 5.72 -8.99
C SER A 54 -4.25 5.37 -10.37
N ARG A 55 -2.92 5.16 -10.49
CA ARG A 55 -2.25 4.79 -11.74
C ARG A 55 -2.73 3.44 -12.24
N TRP A 56 -2.81 2.44 -11.36
CA TRP A 56 -3.13 1.07 -11.73
C TRP A 56 -4.63 0.78 -11.77
N ASN A 57 -5.45 1.52 -11.02
CA ASN A 57 -6.90 1.45 -11.11
C ASN A 57 -7.58 2.81 -10.88
N PRO A 58 -7.65 3.69 -11.90
CA PRO A 58 -8.24 5.03 -11.76
C PRO A 58 -9.76 5.02 -11.59
N LYS A 59 -10.41 3.86 -11.66
CA LYS A 59 -11.86 3.70 -11.45
C LYS A 59 -12.20 3.33 -10.00
N CYS A 60 -11.21 3.07 -9.16
CA CYS A 60 -11.45 2.88 -7.74
C CYS A 60 -12.01 4.18 -7.15
N VAL A 61 -13.03 4.06 -6.29
CA VAL A 61 -13.67 5.21 -5.63
C VAL A 61 -12.94 5.63 -4.34
N PHE A 62 -11.92 4.87 -3.97
CA PHE A 62 -11.04 5.09 -2.83
C PHE A 62 -9.67 5.52 -3.37
#